data_AF-A0A2G6DZK8-F1
#
_entry.id   AF-A0A2G6DZK8-F1
#
_cell.length_a   1.000
_cell.length_b   1.000
_cell.length_c   1.000
_cell.angle_alpha   90.00
_cell.angle_beta   90.00
_cell.angle_gamma   90.00
#
_symmetry.space_group_name_H-M   'P 1'
#
loop_
_entity.id
_entity.type
_entity.pdbx_description
1 polymer ?
#
loop_
_entity_poly.entity_id
_entity_poly.type
_entity_poly.pdbx_seq_one_letter_code
_entity_poly.pdbx_strand_id
1 'polypeptide(L)' 'MNLVTVSGPPSSGKTAIILKTAETLMQKDVKVGVVKFDCLTTNDNLLYEKAGIPVRKGISGALCP' A
#
# COMPACT_ATOMS: atom_id res chain seq x y z
N MET A 1 13.94 6.37 9.97
CA MET A 1 12.98 5.56 9.19
C MET A 1 11.61 6.14 9.47
N ASN A 2 10.84 6.49 8.44
CA ASN A 2 9.51 7.09 8.62
C ASN A 2 8.45 6.02 8.31
N LEU A 3 7.53 5.80 9.25
CA LEU A 3 6.40 4.88 9.08
C LEU A 3 5.11 5.71 8.99
N VAL A 4 4.30 5.47 7.97
CA VAL A 4 3.02 6.15 7.77
C VAL A 4 1.93 5.09 7.63
N THR A 5 0.92 5.16 8.49
CA THR A 5 -0.26 4.29 8.43
C THR A 5 -1.36 4.99 7.65
N VAL A 6 -1.95 4.28 6.69
CA VAL A 6 -3.09 4.78 5.89
C VAL A 6 -4.28 3.85 6.11
N SER A 7 -5.33 4.37 6.74
CA SER A 7 -6.56 3.64 7.05
C SER A 7 -7.80 4.35 6.49
N GLY A 8 -8.93 3.64 6.41
CA GLY A 8 -10.18 4.16 5.87
C GLY A 8 -11.05 3.08 5.22
N PRO A 9 -12.34 3.36 4.99
CA PRO A 9 -13.30 2.37 4.47
C PRO A 9 -12.94 1.87 3.06
N PRO A 10 -13.50 0.74 2.61
CA PRO A 10 -13.37 0.30 1.21
C PRO A 10 -13.72 1.43 0.23
N SER A 11 -13.03 1.46 -0.91
CA SER A 11 -13.27 2.45 -1.98
C SER A 11 -12.97 3.93 -1.63
N SER A 12 -12.37 4.24 -0.48
CA SER A 12 -11.97 5.61 -0.11
C SER A 12 -10.71 6.15 -0.82
N GLY A 13 -10.20 5.44 -1.83
CA GLY A 13 -9.04 5.89 -2.63
C GLY A 13 -7.65 5.66 -2.01
N LYS A 14 -7.54 4.89 -0.90
CA LYS A 14 -6.25 4.64 -0.20
C LYS A 14 -5.14 4.17 -1.13
N THR A 15 -5.42 3.17 -1.97
CA THR A 15 -4.43 2.62 -2.91
C THR A 15 -3.93 3.68 -3.89
N ALA A 16 -4.84 4.49 -4.43
CA ALA A 16 -4.50 5.54 -5.39
C ALA A 16 -3.61 6.63 -4.78
N ILE A 17 -3.93 7.11 -3.56
CA ILE A 17 -3.11 8.14 -2.92
C ILE A 17 -1.72 7.61 -2.56
N ILE A 18 -1.62 6.38 -2.06
CA ILE A 18 -0.32 5.76 -1.74
C ILE A 18 0.55 5.66 -3.01
N LEU A 19 -0.02 5.19 -4.13
CA LEU A 19 0.72 5.09 -5.40
C LEU A 19 1.22 6.47 -5.86
N LYS A 20 0.35 7.50 -5.84
CA LYS A 20 0.72 8.85 -6.26
C LYS A 20 1.78 9.49 -5.37
N THR A 21 1.68 9.27 -4.05
CA THR A 21 2.67 9.75 -3.09
C THR A 21 3.99 9.00 -3.26
N ALA A 22 3.96 7.68 -3.42
CA ALA A 22 5.15 6.87 -3.61
C ALA A 22 5.91 7.26 -4.89
N GLU A 23 5.20 7.46 -6.01
CA GLU A 23 5.77 7.97 -7.26
C GLU A 23 6.57 9.26 -7.02
N THR A 24 5.97 10.23 -6.33
CA THR A 24 6.62 11.53 -6.04
C THR A 24 7.83 11.39 -5.11
N LEU A 25 7.79 10.47 -4.16
CA LEU A 25 8.90 10.20 -3.24
C LEU A 25 10.06 9.50 -3.95
N MET A 26 9.77 8.52 -4.80
CA MET A 26 10.75 7.79 -5.59
C MET A 26 11.45 8.72 -6.60
N GLN A 27 10.75 9.70 -7.17
CA GLN A 27 11.36 10.77 -8.00
C GLN A 27 12.38 11.64 -7.24
N LYS A 28 12.35 11.62 -5.90
CA LYS A 28 13.29 12.32 -5.03
C LYS A 28 14.31 11.37 -4.40
N ASP A 29 14.52 10.21 -5.03
CA ASP A 29 15.42 9.13 -4.57
C ASP A 29 15.08 8.56 -3.18
N VAL A 30 13.85 8.76 -2.70
CA VAL A 30 13.39 8.16 -1.46
C VAL A 30 12.91 6.73 -1.72
N LYS A 31 13.53 5.77 -1.03
CA LYS A 31 13.10 4.37 -1.08
C LYS A 31 11.76 4.20 -0.36
N VAL A 32 10.79 3.63 -1.06
CA VAL A 32 9.44 3.35 -0.54
C VAL A 32 9.19 1.86 -0.53
N GLY A 33 8.54 1.37 0.52
CA GLY A 33 8.01 0.02 0.60
C GLY A 33 6.61 0.04 1.21
N VAL A 34 5.79 -0.96 0.87
CA VAL A 34 4.41 -1.05 1.34
C VAL A 34 4.21 -2.35 2.11
N VAL A 35 3.60 -2.25 3.29
CA VAL A 35 3.03 -3.40 3.98
C VAL A 35 1.52 -3.24 3.94
N LYS A 36 0.85 -4.10 3.18
CA LYS A 36 -0.60 -4.09 3.06
C LYS A 36 -1.20 -5.17 3.93
N PHE A 37 -2.04 -4.76 4.87
CA PHE A 37 -2.91 -5.68 5.60
C PHE A 37 -4.30 -5.66 4.96
N ASP A 38 -4.81 -6.85 4.63
CA ASP A 38 -6.10 -6.99 3.96
C ASP A 38 -6.99 -8.01 4.69
N CYS A 39 -8.29 -7.71 4.77
CA CYS A 39 -9.29 -8.60 5.34
C CYS A 39 -9.81 -9.60 4.28
N LEU A 40 -9.74 -9.22 2.99
CA LEU A 40 -10.16 -10.04 1.86
C LEU A 40 -9.02 -10.22 0.84
N THR A 41 -9.11 -11.26 0.01
CA THR A 41 -8.12 -11.57 -1.03
C THR A 41 -8.23 -10.60 -2.21
N THR A 42 -7.92 -9.32 -1.99
CA THR A 42 -7.79 -8.36 -3.10
C THR A 42 -6.42 -8.49 -3.78
N ASN A 43 -6.38 -8.11 -5.06
CA ASN A 43 -5.19 -8.15 -5.92
C ASN A 43 -4.45 -6.80 -5.98
N ASP A 44 -4.69 -5.87 -5.04
CA ASP A 44 -4.07 -4.54 -5.06
C ASP A 44 -2.54 -4.58 -5.00
N ASN A 45 -1.95 -5.65 -4.46
CA ASN A 45 -0.51 -5.84 -4.44
C ASN A 45 0.11 -5.79 -5.83
N LEU A 46 -0.61 -6.28 -6.84
CA LEU A 46 -0.17 -6.24 -8.23
C LEU A 46 0.00 -4.79 -8.74
N LEU A 47 -0.76 -3.83 -8.18
CA LEU A 47 -0.62 -2.42 -8.55
C LEU A 47 0.68 -1.84 -7.99
N TYR A 48 1.06 -2.21 -6.75
CA TYR A 48 2.31 -1.79 -6.16
C TYR A 48 3.52 -2.44 -6.86
N GLU A 49 3.44 -3.72 -7.16
CA GLU A 49 4.49 -4.44 -7.91
C GLU A 49 4.69 -3.85 -9.30
N LYS A 50 3.60 -3.54 -10.03
CA LYS A 50 3.66 -2.85 -11.33
C LYS A 50 4.29 -1.46 -11.25
N ALA A 51 4.15 -0.79 -10.11
CA ALA A 51 4.80 0.50 -9.86
C ALA A 51 6.27 0.36 -9.40
N GLY A 52 6.82 -0.87 -9.35
CA GLY A 52 8.18 -1.12 -8.88
C GLY A 52 8.35 -0.97 -7.37
N ILE A 53 7.25 -0.95 -6.60
CA ILE A 53 7.28 -0.77 -5.15
C ILE A 53 7.30 -2.15 -4.48
N PRO A 54 8.32 -2.47 -3.65
CA PRO A 54 8.33 -3.70 -2.89
C PRO A 54 7.15 -3.72 -1.92
N VAL A 55 6.33 -4.77 -2.01
CA VAL A 55 5.13 -4.93 -1.19
C VAL A 55 5.13 -6.26 -0.45
N ARG A 56 4.69 -6.25 0.81
CA ARG A 56 4.33 -7.47 1.55
C ARG A 56 2.86 -7.45 1.94
N LYS A 57 2.18 -8.58 1.72
CA LYS A 57 0.79 -8.79 2.15
C LYS A 57 0.75 -9.47 3.52
N GLY A 58 -0.03 -8.92 4.43
CA GLY A 58 -0.58 -9.64 5.58
C GLY A 58 -2.07 -9.91 5.36
N ILE A 59 -2.54 -11.09 5.72
CA ILE A 59 -3.97 -11.43 5.72
C ILE A 59 -4.44 -11.48 7.17
N SER A 60 -5.45 -10.68 7.48
CA SER A 60 -6.01 -10.58 8.84
C SER A 60 -7.24 -11.48 9.04
N GLY A 61 -7.78 -12.04 7.95
CA GLY A 61 -8.93 -12.95 8.00
C GLY A 61 -10.21 -12.23 8.42
N ALA A 62 -10.97 -12.83 9.34
CA ALA A 62 -12.29 -12.34 9.77
C ALA A 62 -12.24 -11.07 10.63
N LEU A 63 -11.06 -10.69 11.11
CA LEU A 63 -10.84 -9.46 11.87
C LEU A 63 -10.07 -8.49 10.98
N CYS A 64 -10.56 -7.27 10.81
CA CYS A 64 -9.73 -6.23 10.20
C CYS A 64 -8.73 -5.71 11.24
N PRO A 65 -7.45 -5.55 10.87
CA PRO A 65 -6.40 -5.07 11.76
C PRO A 65 -6.45 -3.55 11.95
#